data_AF-A0AAU2ZTW1-F1
#
_entry.id   AF-A0AAU2ZTW1-F1
#
_cell.length_a   1.000
_cell.length_b   1.000
_cell.length_c   1.000
_cell.angle_alpha   90.00
_cell.angle_beta   90.00
_cell.angle_gamma   90.00
#
_symmetry.space_group_name_H-M   'P 1'
#
loop_
_entity.id
_entity.type
_entity.pdbx_description
1 polymer ?
#
loop_
_entity_poly.entity_id
_entity_poly.type
_entity_poly.pdbx_seq_one_letter_code
_entity_poly.pdbx_strand_id
1 'polypeptide(L)'
;MNTTPDRHPMTPTPTDRFRELRDLLRAYESTGHTFDDTLETPGTALSSYLRTAAFAPERAETAAREIDDLLAAGLFSDEIADDVDLLPHIEPSKGVGVEECLRAVRHHLSIFLAKRPAPKAGFRPQTSWEWRHRFPALSHLLTSYFHQDFSLEYQSRGEAIDDYLSIEAREDHEAVDQEVDGFLAVNTSDDDLQEATRVLGLRITPPGDVTLRQWLLDIQGILRHHGRQ
;
A
#
# COMPACT_ATOMS: atom_id res chain seq x y z
N MET A 1 -52.32 -8.30 -15.92
CA MET A 1 -51.19 -7.50 -16.44
C MET A 1 -50.06 -7.68 -15.45
N ASN A 2 -49.02 -8.40 -15.83
CA ASN A 2 -47.89 -8.75 -14.98
C ASN A 2 -46.65 -8.10 -15.60
N THR A 3 -46.10 -7.07 -14.97
CA THR A 3 -44.94 -6.32 -15.47
C THR A 3 -43.70 -6.87 -14.80
N THR A 4 -42.93 -7.67 -15.54
CA THR A 4 -41.58 -8.11 -15.17
C THR A 4 -40.66 -6.89 -15.19
N PRO A 5 -39.85 -6.62 -14.15
CA PRO A 5 -38.84 -5.57 -14.24
C PRO A 5 -37.67 -6.06 -15.10
N ASP A 6 -37.35 -5.23 -16.08
CA ASP A 6 -36.27 -5.39 -17.04
C ASP A 6 -34.92 -5.42 -16.30
N ARG A 7 -34.25 -6.58 -16.27
CA ARG A 7 -32.88 -6.70 -15.76
C ARG A 7 -31.97 -6.02 -16.76
N HIS A 8 -31.51 -4.82 -16.41
CA HIS A 8 -30.39 -4.19 -17.11
C HIS A 8 -29.21 -5.17 -17.09
N PRO A 9 -28.51 -5.38 -18.22
CA PRO A 9 -27.27 -6.14 -18.21
C PRO A 9 -26.28 -5.39 -17.33
N MET A 10 -25.85 -6.03 -16.24
CA MET A 10 -24.66 -5.57 -15.52
C MET A 10 -23.52 -5.67 -16.52
N THR A 11 -23.03 -4.53 -17.00
CA THR A 11 -21.72 -4.46 -17.63
C THR A 11 -20.74 -5.18 -16.70
N PRO A 12 -20.00 -6.20 -17.18
CA PRO A 12 -18.96 -6.80 -16.35
C PRO A 12 -18.05 -5.67 -15.90
N THR A 13 -17.86 -5.55 -14.58
CA THR A 13 -16.83 -4.69 -14.02
C THR A 13 -15.53 -5.02 -14.76
N PRO A 14 -14.77 -4.03 -15.27
CA PRO A 14 -13.46 -4.31 -15.84
C PRO A 14 -12.70 -5.17 -14.84
N THR A 15 -12.44 -6.43 -15.19
CA THR A 15 -11.54 -7.27 -14.43
C THR A 15 -10.20 -6.59 -14.51
N ASP A 16 -9.76 -5.98 -13.41
CA ASP A 16 -8.44 -5.38 -13.25
C ASP A 16 -7.37 -6.47 -13.47
N ARG A 17 -7.04 -6.71 -14.75
CA ARG A 17 -6.34 -7.92 -15.22
C ARG A 17 -4.93 -8.02 -14.65
N PHE A 18 -4.33 -6.85 -14.39
CA PHE A 18 -2.95 -6.70 -13.92
C PHE A 18 -2.90 -6.05 -12.54
N ARG A 19 -3.84 -6.40 -11.65
CA ARG A 19 -3.96 -5.78 -10.32
C ARG A 19 -2.69 -5.87 -9.48
N GLU A 20 -2.06 -7.04 -9.44
CA GLU A 20 -0.89 -7.26 -8.60
C GLU A 20 0.37 -6.66 -9.25
N LEU A 21 0.49 -6.72 -10.57
CA LEU A 21 1.50 -5.98 -11.31
C LEU A 21 1.36 -4.47 -11.09
N ARG A 22 0.14 -3.94 -11.06
CA ARG A 22 -0.12 -2.54 -10.74
C ARG A 22 0.43 -2.19 -9.36
N ASP A 23 0.13 -3.00 -8.34
CA ASP A 23 0.64 -2.76 -6.99
C ASP A 23 2.17 -2.90 -6.90
N LEU A 24 2.77 -3.85 -7.62
CA LEU A 24 4.22 -3.98 -7.76
C LEU A 24 4.82 -2.70 -8.35
N LEU A 25 4.27 -2.19 -9.45
CA LEU A 25 4.78 -0.98 -10.10
C LEU A 25 4.62 0.26 -9.22
N ARG A 26 3.60 0.31 -8.34
CA ARG A 26 3.49 1.37 -7.32
C ARG A 26 4.66 1.40 -6.34
N ALA A 27 5.37 0.29 -6.14
CA ALA A 27 6.59 0.30 -5.31
C ALA A 27 7.67 1.25 -5.88
N TYR A 28 7.70 1.45 -7.21
CA TYR A 28 8.62 2.38 -7.87
C TYR A 28 8.28 3.85 -7.65
N GLU A 29 7.09 4.21 -7.17
CA GLU A 29 6.78 5.59 -6.75
C GLU A 29 7.75 6.07 -5.66
N SER A 30 8.21 5.15 -4.80
CA SER A 30 9.16 5.46 -3.73
C SER A 30 10.56 5.85 -4.23
N THR A 31 10.90 5.50 -5.48
CA THR A 31 12.15 5.84 -6.16
C THR A 31 11.94 6.88 -7.26
N GLY A 32 10.78 7.55 -7.30
CA GLY A 32 10.44 8.50 -8.35
C GLY A 32 10.33 7.84 -9.73
N HIS A 33 9.79 6.61 -9.77
CA HIS A 33 9.57 5.81 -10.97
C HIS A 33 10.83 5.28 -11.67
N THR A 34 12.03 5.60 -11.16
CA THR A 34 13.29 5.12 -11.75
C THR A 34 13.41 3.59 -11.67
N PHE A 35 13.68 2.95 -12.81
CA PHE A 35 13.96 1.52 -12.88
C PHE A 35 15.47 1.24 -12.76
N ASP A 36 15.88 0.74 -11.60
CA ASP A 36 17.27 0.44 -11.25
C ASP A 36 17.58 -1.07 -11.13
N ASP A 37 16.64 -1.95 -11.46
CA ASP A 37 16.87 -3.40 -11.43
C ASP A 37 17.80 -3.86 -12.56
N THR A 38 18.71 -4.77 -12.23
CA THR A 38 19.50 -5.53 -13.21
C THR A 38 19.13 -7.00 -13.11
N LEU A 39 19.59 -7.86 -14.03
CA LEU A 39 19.35 -9.31 -13.90
C LEU A 39 20.02 -9.92 -12.65
N GLU A 40 21.11 -9.31 -12.19
CA GLU A 40 21.90 -9.78 -11.07
C GLU A 40 21.33 -9.31 -9.72
N THR A 41 20.86 -8.06 -9.64
CA THR A 41 20.45 -7.45 -8.37
C THR A 41 19.12 -6.71 -8.54
N PRO A 42 18.12 -6.98 -7.67
CA PRO A 42 16.92 -6.16 -7.62
C PRO A 42 17.27 -4.78 -7.06
N GLY A 43 16.74 -3.76 -7.69
CA GLY A 43 16.80 -2.37 -7.25
C GLY A 43 15.97 -2.13 -5.99
N THR A 44 15.87 -0.86 -5.60
CA THR A 44 15.26 -0.49 -4.30
C THR A 44 13.77 -0.83 -4.25
N ALA A 45 13.03 -0.50 -5.31
CA ALA A 45 11.59 -0.71 -5.41
C ALA A 45 11.22 -2.20 -5.45
N LEU A 46 11.87 -2.99 -6.30
CA LEU A 46 11.63 -4.42 -6.36
C LEU A 46 12.05 -5.13 -5.07
N SER A 47 13.17 -4.75 -4.46
CA SER A 47 13.58 -5.27 -3.16
C SER A 47 12.53 -5.01 -2.07
N SER A 48 11.89 -3.85 -2.11
CA SER A 48 10.78 -3.47 -1.23
C SER A 48 9.56 -4.38 -1.46
N TYR A 49 9.14 -4.56 -2.72
CA TYR A 49 8.07 -5.50 -3.08
C TYR A 49 8.35 -6.92 -2.60
N LEU A 50 9.56 -7.45 -2.83
CA LEU A 50 9.95 -8.81 -2.45
C LEU A 50 9.96 -9.03 -0.94
N ARG A 51 10.34 -8.02 -0.14
CA ARG A 51 10.27 -8.11 1.33
C ARG A 51 8.82 -8.18 1.81
N THR A 52 7.92 -7.42 1.21
CA THR A 52 6.49 -7.49 1.49
C THR A 52 5.91 -8.84 1.05
N ALA A 53 6.24 -9.32 -0.15
CA ALA A 53 5.80 -10.62 -0.66
C ALA A 53 6.31 -11.81 0.17
N ALA A 54 7.36 -11.65 0.99
CA ALA A 54 7.81 -12.71 1.91
C ALA A 54 6.76 -13.07 2.98
N PHE A 55 5.82 -12.16 3.28
CA PHE A 55 4.70 -12.42 4.18
C PHE A 55 3.49 -13.05 3.45
N ALA A 56 3.41 -12.90 2.13
CA ALA A 56 2.32 -13.36 1.26
C ALA A 56 2.86 -13.80 -0.13
N PRO A 57 3.52 -14.98 -0.23
CA PRO A 57 4.22 -15.38 -1.46
C PRO A 57 3.33 -15.53 -2.69
N GLU A 58 2.04 -15.79 -2.51
CA GLU A 58 1.03 -15.88 -3.57
C GLU A 58 0.91 -14.57 -4.39
N ARG A 59 1.32 -13.44 -3.80
CA ARG A 59 1.41 -12.16 -4.51
C ARG A 59 2.50 -12.17 -5.55
N ALA A 60 3.69 -12.66 -5.20
CA ALA A 60 4.79 -12.82 -6.16
C ALA A 60 4.44 -13.83 -7.26
N GLU A 61 3.69 -14.90 -6.94
CA GLU A 61 3.16 -15.84 -7.95
C GLU A 61 2.18 -15.17 -8.91
N THR A 62 1.34 -14.28 -8.39
CA THR A 62 0.35 -13.54 -9.19
C THR A 62 1.00 -12.47 -10.05
N ALA A 63 1.91 -11.67 -9.51
CA ALA A 63 2.71 -10.71 -10.28
C ALA A 63 3.47 -11.40 -11.43
N ALA A 64 4.10 -12.55 -11.15
CA ALA A 64 4.84 -13.27 -12.18
C ALA A 64 3.95 -13.72 -13.34
N ARG A 65 2.74 -14.21 -13.04
CA ARG A 65 1.74 -14.62 -14.03
C ARG A 65 1.22 -13.43 -14.83
N GLU A 66 0.87 -12.34 -14.16
CA GLU A 66 0.38 -11.11 -14.78
C GLU A 66 1.43 -10.48 -15.71
N ILE A 67 2.72 -10.54 -15.35
CA ILE A 67 3.82 -10.12 -16.24
C ILE A 67 3.92 -11.04 -17.47
N ASP A 68 3.84 -12.35 -17.28
CA ASP A 68 3.89 -13.32 -18.39
C ASP A 68 2.71 -13.07 -19.36
N ASP A 69 1.50 -12.81 -18.85
CA ASP A 69 0.31 -12.51 -19.63
C ASP A 69 0.43 -11.17 -20.39
N LEU A 70 0.94 -10.11 -19.73
CA LEU A 70 1.18 -8.81 -20.34
C LEU A 70 2.21 -8.90 -21.47
N LEU A 71 3.32 -9.60 -21.25
CA LEU A 71 4.37 -9.79 -22.26
C LEU A 71 3.89 -10.66 -23.43
N ALA A 72 3.02 -11.64 -23.19
CA ALA A 72 2.46 -12.49 -24.24
C ALA A 72 1.47 -11.74 -25.13
N ALA A 73 0.64 -10.86 -24.55
CA ALA A 73 -0.25 -9.99 -25.30
C ALA A 73 0.51 -8.89 -26.06
N GLY A 74 1.58 -8.38 -25.45
CA GLY A 74 2.36 -7.24 -25.95
C GLY A 74 1.75 -5.91 -25.52
N LEU A 75 2.58 -4.98 -25.03
CA LEU A 75 2.12 -3.74 -24.39
C LEU A 75 1.32 -2.79 -25.31
N PHE A 76 1.42 -2.99 -26.63
CA PHE A 76 0.73 -2.18 -27.63
C PHE A 76 -0.49 -2.88 -28.22
N SER A 77 -0.95 -3.98 -27.62
CA SER A 77 -2.14 -4.69 -28.07
C SER A 77 -3.41 -3.93 -27.67
N ASP A 78 -4.29 -3.71 -28.64
CA ASP A 78 -5.62 -3.11 -28.40
C ASP A 78 -6.48 -3.92 -27.42
N GLU A 79 -6.20 -5.22 -27.24
CA GLU A 79 -6.92 -6.10 -26.30
C GLU A 79 -6.79 -5.64 -24.85
N ILE A 80 -5.63 -5.09 -24.48
CA ILE A 80 -5.26 -4.79 -23.09
C ILE A 80 -4.98 -3.31 -22.87
N ALA A 81 -5.30 -2.44 -23.83
CA ALA A 81 -4.99 -1.02 -23.76
C ALA A 81 -5.56 -0.37 -22.48
N ASP A 82 -6.84 -0.63 -22.18
CA ASP A 82 -7.51 -0.11 -20.98
C ASP A 82 -6.85 -0.60 -19.67
N ASP A 83 -6.38 -1.85 -19.64
CA ASP A 83 -5.69 -2.41 -18.47
C ASP A 83 -4.28 -1.81 -18.30
N VAL A 84 -3.57 -1.58 -19.42
CA VAL A 84 -2.23 -0.98 -19.44
C VAL A 84 -2.27 0.48 -19.00
N ASP A 85 -3.32 1.22 -19.35
CA ASP A 85 -3.52 2.62 -18.94
C ASP A 85 -3.63 2.78 -17.41
N LEU A 86 -3.96 1.72 -16.67
CA LEU A 86 -4.02 1.72 -15.20
C LEU A 86 -2.66 1.46 -14.53
N LEU A 87 -1.65 1.01 -15.28
CA LEU A 87 -0.34 0.66 -14.73
C LEU A 87 0.51 1.91 -14.48
N PRO A 88 1.10 2.07 -13.28
CA PRO A 88 2.07 3.11 -13.02
C PRO A 88 3.22 3.04 -14.02
N HIS A 89 3.60 4.19 -14.56
CA HIS A 89 4.77 4.28 -15.43
C HIS A 89 6.05 4.03 -14.62
N ILE A 90 7.00 3.34 -15.25
CA ILE A 90 8.39 3.26 -14.82
C ILE A 90 9.25 3.98 -15.84
N GLU A 91 10.43 4.41 -15.42
CA GLU A 91 11.43 5.07 -16.25
C GLU A 91 12.61 4.10 -16.47
N PRO A 92 12.65 3.39 -17.62
CA PRO A 92 13.77 2.55 -17.96
C PRO A 92 15.07 3.34 -18.09
N SER A 93 16.19 2.66 -17.79
CA SER A 93 17.52 3.16 -18.15
C SER A 93 17.65 3.36 -19.66
N LYS A 94 18.53 4.28 -20.07
CA LYS A 94 18.71 4.64 -21.50
C LYS A 94 19.01 3.41 -22.35
N GLY A 95 18.17 3.16 -23.36
CA GLY A 95 18.33 2.06 -24.31
C GLY A 95 17.66 0.75 -23.87
N VAL A 96 17.05 0.72 -22.69
CA VAL A 96 16.25 -0.40 -22.17
C VAL A 96 14.77 -0.12 -22.42
N GLY A 97 14.04 -1.12 -22.91
CA GLY A 97 12.58 -1.02 -23.09
C GLY A 97 11.79 -1.45 -21.85
N VAL A 98 10.53 -1.01 -21.72
CA VAL A 98 9.65 -1.42 -20.60
C VAL A 98 9.49 -2.94 -20.53
N GLU A 99 9.35 -3.62 -21.67
CA GLU A 99 9.29 -5.09 -21.68
C GLU A 99 10.56 -5.75 -21.14
N GLU A 100 11.73 -5.16 -21.36
CA GLU A 100 13.00 -5.66 -20.82
C GLU A 100 13.06 -5.47 -19.31
N CYS A 101 12.59 -4.33 -18.81
CA CYS A 101 12.37 -4.09 -17.38
C CYS A 101 11.44 -5.15 -16.76
N LEU A 102 10.29 -5.42 -17.38
CA LEU A 102 9.35 -6.45 -16.91
C LEU A 102 9.97 -7.85 -16.90
N ARG A 103 10.80 -8.19 -17.90
CA ARG A 103 11.55 -9.46 -17.91
C ARG A 103 12.57 -9.54 -16.76
N ALA A 104 13.23 -8.43 -16.40
CA ALA A 104 14.12 -8.38 -15.24
C ALA A 104 13.35 -8.57 -13.92
N VAL A 105 12.19 -7.92 -13.74
CA VAL A 105 11.30 -8.15 -12.58
C VAL A 105 10.88 -9.61 -12.52
N ARG A 106 10.43 -10.18 -13.64
CA ARG A 106 10.00 -11.58 -13.73
C ARG A 106 11.09 -12.58 -13.37
N HIS A 107 12.33 -12.28 -13.73
CA HIS A 107 13.51 -13.07 -13.36
C HIS A 107 13.71 -13.11 -11.84
N HIS A 108 13.67 -11.95 -11.18
CA HIS A 108 13.80 -11.85 -9.72
C HIS A 108 12.64 -12.53 -8.98
N LEU A 109 11.40 -12.38 -9.45
CA LEU A 109 10.25 -13.09 -8.89
C LEU A 109 10.46 -14.61 -8.97
N SER A 110 11.00 -15.12 -10.08
CA SER A 110 11.33 -16.54 -10.22
C SER A 110 12.37 -17.00 -9.19
N ILE A 111 13.43 -16.21 -8.98
CA ILE A 111 14.46 -16.51 -7.97
C ILE A 111 13.86 -16.50 -6.57
N PHE A 112 13.04 -15.50 -6.26
CA PHE A 112 12.36 -15.36 -4.98
C PHE A 112 11.46 -16.57 -4.69
N LEU A 113 10.61 -16.96 -5.64
CA LEU A 113 9.69 -18.09 -5.52
C LEU A 113 10.41 -19.44 -5.41
N ALA A 114 11.58 -19.58 -6.04
CA ALA A 114 12.41 -20.76 -5.90
C ALA A 114 13.07 -20.86 -4.50
N LYS A 115 13.49 -19.72 -3.93
CA LYS A 115 14.15 -19.66 -2.62
C LYS A 115 13.17 -19.67 -1.44
N ARG A 116 11.96 -19.12 -1.62
CA ARG A 116 10.92 -18.94 -0.58
C ARG A 116 11.51 -18.40 0.74
N PRO A 117 12.12 -17.21 0.72
CA PRO A 117 12.74 -16.66 1.92
C PRO A 117 11.69 -16.48 3.02
N ALA A 118 12.04 -16.86 4.25
CA ALA A 118 11.15 -16.67 5.39
C ALA A 118 10.96 -15.16 5.68
N PRO A 119 9.73 -14.73 6.04
CA PRO A 119 9.50 -13.35 6.44
C PRO A 119 10.32 -13.02 7.68
N LYS A 120 10.93 -11.82 7.69
CA LYS A 120 11.69 -11.33 8.85
C LYS A 120 10.76 -10.55 9.77
N ALA A 121 10.27 -11.21 10.81
CA ALA A 121 9.50 -10.54 11.86
C ALA A 121 10.31 -9.37 12.46
N GLY A 122 9.63 -8.25 12.73
CA GLY A 122 10.26 -7.05 13.30
C GLY A 122 11.12 -6.23 12.34
N PHE A 123 11.19 -6.57 11.05
CA PHE A 123 11.82 -5.71 10.05
C PHE A 123 11.14 -4.34 10.02
N ARG A 124 11.91 -3.25 10.04
CA ARG A 124 11.38 -1.90 9.84
C ARG A 124 11.28 -1.61 8.34
N PRO A 125 10.09 -1.25 7.81
CA PRO A 125 9.93 -0.81 6.43
C PRO A 125 10.97 0.23 6.00
N GLN A 126 11.48 0.12 4.78
CA GLN A 126 12.53 1.01 4.27
C GLN A 126 12.00 2.06 3.29
N THR A 127 10.91 1.75 2.61
CA THR A 127 10.26 2.64 1.64
C THR A 127 8.90 3.10 2.13
N SER A 128 8.43 4.24 1.61
CA SER A 128 7.09 4.75 1.90
C SER A 128 6.00 3.77 1.46
N TRP A 129 6.22 3.05 0.36
CA TRP A 129 5.32 2.00 -0.10
C TRP A 129 5.23 0.83 0.91
N GLU A 130 6.35 0.33 1.45
CA GLU A 130 6.31 -0.72 2.49
C GLU A 130 5.56 -0.26 3.75
N TRP A 131 5.74 1.00 4.17
CA TRP A 131 5.03 1.55 5.32
C TRP A 131 3.51 1.51 5.10
N ARG A 132 3.03 2.00 3.95
CA ARG A 132 1.59 2.03 3.65
C ARG A 132 1.02 0.64 3.40
N HIS A 133 1.80 -0.25 2.81
CA HIS A 133 1.36 -1.62 2.58
C HIS A 133 1.23 -2.41 3.89
N ARG A 134 2.12 -2.15 4.86
CA ARG A 134 2.10 -2.85 6.14
C ARG A 134 1.10 -2.27 7.15
N PHE A 135 0.85 -0.97 7.07
CA PHE A 135 -0.05 -0.26 7.98
C PHE A 135 -1.10 0.57 7.21
N PRO A 136 -1.93 -0.09 6.36
CA PRO A 136 -2.89 0.62 5.51
C PRO A 136 -3.97 1.35 6.30
N ALA A 137 -4.51 0.75 7.37
CA ALA A 137 -5.59 1.38 8.15
C ALA A 137 -5.06 2.60 8.92
N LEU A 138 -3.87 2.50 9.52
CA LEU A 138 -3.22 3.62 10.18
C LEU A 138 -2.82 4.70 9.16
N SER A 139 -2.33 4.33 7.97
CA SER A 139 -2.07 5.28 6.90
C SER A 139 -3.34 6.04 6.50
N HIS A 140 -4.48 5.34 6.42
CA HIS A 140 -5.76 5.95 6.08
C HIS A 140 -6.17 6.97 7.15
N LEU A 141 -6.18 6.58 8.44
CA LEU A 141 -6.50 7.48 9.54
C LEU A 141 -5.61 8.75 9.50
N LEU A 142 -4.29 8.57 9.38
CA LEU A 142 -3.35 9.69 9.43
C LEU A 142 -3.43 10.61 8.20
N THR A 143 -3.68 10.04 7.01
CA THR A 143 -3.75 10.83 5.77
C THR A 143 -5.13 11.46 5.56
N SER A 144 -6.22 10.85 6.02
CA SER A 144 -7.58 11.35 5.79
C SER A 144 -8.06 12.28 6.89
N TYR A 145 -7.64 12.07 8.14
CA TYR A 145 -8.18 12.82 9.29
C TYR A 145 -7.14 13.72 9.99
N PHE A 146 -5.85 13.51 9.72
CA PHE A 146 -4.75 14.26 10.35
C PHE A 146 -3.77 14.87 9.34
N HIS A 147 -4.31 15.26 8.18
CA HIS A 147 -3.60 15.88 7.06
C HIS A 147 -3.30 17.37 7.25
N GLN A 148 -2.65 17.96 6.24
CA GLN A 148 -2.17 19.35 6.25
C GLN A 148 -3.29 20.40 6.33
N ASP A 149 -4.49 20.05 5.89
CA ASP A 149 -5.66 20.94 5.86
C ASP A 149 -6.58 20.71 7.07
N PHE A 150 -6.08 19.99 8.08
CA PHE A 150 -6.81 19.64 9.31
C PHE A 150 -7.60 20.79 9.91
N SER A 151 -7.01 21.98 10.03
CA SER A 151 -7.67 23.13 10.67
C SER A 151 -8.77 23.78 9.83
N LEU A 152 -8.92 23.38 8.56
CA LEU A 152 -10.05 23.76 7.72
C LEU A 152 -11.27 22.87 7.95
N GLU A 153 -11.05 21.62 8.37
CA GLU A 153 -12.09 20.60 8.52
C GLU A 153 -12.49 20.39 9.98
N TYR A 154 -11.54 20.44 10.92
CA TYR A 154 -11.76 20.10 12.31
C TYR A 154 -11.29 21.20 13.26
N GLN A 155 -12.10 21.48 14.28
CA GLN A 155 -11.77 22.38 15.39
C GLN A 155 -10.90 21.68 16.44
N SER A 156 -10.95 20.36 16.51
CA SER A 156 -10.16 19.58 17.48
C SER A 156 -9.80 18.19 16.96
N ARG A 157 -8.77 17.59 17.56
CA ARG A 157 -8.37 16.20 17.25
C ARG A 157 -9.42 15.19 17.71
N GLY A 158 -10.18 15.53 18.76
CA GLY A 158 -11.31 14.73 19.22
C GLY A 158 -12.42 14.67 18.17
N GLU A 159 -12.76 15.82 17.58
CA GLU A 159 -13.74 15.91 16.49
C GLU A 159 -13.34 15.06 15.28
N ALA A 160 -12.07 15.10 14.87
CA ALA A 160 -11.59 14.25 13.77
C ALA A 160 -11.67 12.74 14.09
N ILE A 161 -11.44 12.35 15.36
CA ILE A 161 -11.62 10.96 15.79
C ILE A 161 -13.10 10.57 15.86
N ASP A 162 -13.97 11.46 16.35
CA ASP A 162 -15.41 11.21 16.40
C ASP A 162 -15.98 11.07 14.97
N ASP A 163 -15.51 11.88 14.03
CA ASP A 163 -15.89 11.79 12.61
C ASP A 163 -15.43 10.46 11.99
N TYR A 164 -14.15 10.10 12.18
CA TYR A 164 -13.61 8.79 11.79
C TYR A 164 -14.46 7.63 12.32
N LEU A 165 -14.78 7.66 13.62
CA LEU A 165 -15.60 6.63 14.27
C LEU A 165 -17.04 6.55 13.74
N SER A 166 -17.55 7.64 13.19
CA SER A 166 -18.92 7.74 12.67
C SER A 166 -19.04 7.33 11.20
N ILE A 167 -17.96 7.50 10.43
CA ILE A 167 -17.91 7.26 8.98
C ILE A 167 -17.37 5.87 8.67
N GLU A 168 -16.27 5.48 9.29
CA GLU A 168 -15.53 4.27 8.94
C GLU A 168 -16.16 3.02 9.55
N ALA A 169 -15.87 1.87 8.93
CA ALA A 169 -16.43 0.61 9.37
C ALA A 169 -15.74 0.11 10.65
N ARG A 170 -16.43 -0.74 11.42
CA ARG A 170 -15.89 -1.32 12.65
C ARG A 170 -14.61 -2.12 12.39
N GLU A 171 -14.54 -2.76 11.23
CA GLU A 171 -13.38 -3.50 10.75
C GLU A 171 -12.15 -2.59 10.57
N ASP A 172 -12.35 -1.34 10.12
CA ASP A 172 -11.26 -0.36 9.98
C ASP A 172 -10.73 0.07 11.35
N HIS A 173 -11.62 0.24 12.33
CA HIS A 173 -11.23 0.56 13.71
C HIS A 173 -10.39 -0.56 14.33
N GLU A 174 -10.81 -1.81 14.15
CA GLU A 174 -10.07 -3.00 14.62
C GLU A 174 -8.73 -3.14 13.90
N ALA A 175 -8.66 -2.81 12.60
CA ALA A 175 -7.43 -2.82 11.85
C ALA A 175 -6.44 -1.76 12.36
N VAL A 176 -6.89 -0.51 12.60
CA VAL A 176 -6.02 0.53 13.20
C VAL A 176 -5.52 0.09 14.59
N ASP A 177 -6.39 -0.48 15.42
CA ASP A 177 -5.99 -0.98 16.75
C ASP A 177 -4.82 -1.98 16.66
N GLN A 178 -4.95 -2.98 15.81
CA GLN A 178 -3.91 -4.00 15.60
C GLN A 178 -2.63 -3.42 14.98
N GLU A 179 -2.79 -2.50 14.03
CA GLU A 179 -1.67 -1.87 13.34
C GLU A 179 -0.84 -0.96 14.25
N VAL A 180 -1.46 -0.24 15.19
CA VAL A 180 -0.74 0.63 16.14
C VAL A 180 0.25 -0.17 16.98
N ASP A 181 -0.11 -1.35 17.49
CA ASP A 181 0.81 -2.20 18.26
C ASP A 181 2.02 -2.62 17.40
N GLY A 182 1.76 -3.07 16.17
CA GLY A 182 2.81 -3.46 15.23
C GLY A 182 3.71 -2.29 14.79
N PHE A 183 3.12 -1.11 14.63
CA PHE A 183 3.80 0.12 14.21
C PHE A 183 4.71 0.66 15.31
N LEU A 184 4.24 0.67 16.56
CA LEU A 184 5.05 1.07 17.71
C LEU A 184 6.20 0.09 18.00
N ALA A 185 6.01 -1.21 17.73
CA ALA A 185 7.04 -2.23 17.93
C ALA A 185 8.24 -2.07 16.98
N VAL A 186 8.02 -1.58 15.75
CA VAL A 186 9.10 -1.35 14.76
C VAL A 186 9.72 0.06 14.83
N ASN A 187 9.14 0.96 15.62
CA ASN A 187 9.64 2.32 15.83
C ASN A 187 9.95 2.55 17.31
N THR A 188 11.15 2.13 17.74
CA THR A 188 11.55 2.13 19.16
C THR A 188 12.01 3.49 19.66
N SER A 189 12.53 4.36 18.79
CA SER A 189 12.88 5.74 19.12
C SER A 189 11.76 6.72 18.73
N ASP A 190 11.74 7.89 19.37
CA ASP A 190 10.76 8.93 19.04
C ASP A 190 11.04 9.57 17.67
N ASP A 191 12.31 9.68 17.27
CA ASP A 191 12.71 10.17 15.94
C ASP A 191 12.23 9.21 14.83
N ASP A 192 12.39 7.89 15.04
CA ASP A 192 11.89 6.89 14.10
C ASP A 192 10.37 6.93 13.97
N LEU A 193 9.68 7.16 15.09
CA LEU A 193 8.22 7.25 15.12
C LEU A 193 7.72 8.51 14.40
N GLN A 194 8.38 9.65 14.60
CA GLN A 194 8.07 10.89 13.90
C GLN A 194 8.29 10.75 12.39
N GLU A 195 9.39 10.12 11.97
CA GLU A 195 9.67 9.87 10.56
C GLU A 195 8.59 8.98 9.94
N ALA A 196 8.29 7.84 10.57
CA ALA A 196 7.34 6.86 10.03
C ALA A 196 5.91 7.40 9.97
N THR A 197 5.46 8.16 10.98
CA THR A 197 4.11 8.77 10.96
C THR A 197 3.99 9.83 9.88
N ARG A 198 5.05 10.61 9.60
CA ARG A 198 5.06 11.56 8.49
C ARG A 198 4.96 10.85 7.14
N VAL A 199 5.62 9.70 6.99
CA VAL A 199 5.51 8.85 5.80
C VAL A 199 4.08 8.33 5.62
N LEU A 200 3.41 7.94 6.71
CA LEU A 200 2.00 7.52 6.73
C LEU A 200 0.99 8.68 6.60
N GLY A 201 1.46 9.93 6.51
CA GLY A 201 0.61 11.08 6.18
C GLY A 201 0.24 12.00 7.35
N LEU A 202 0.73 11.74 8.56
CA LEU A 202 0.51 12.65 9.69
C LEU A 202 1.13 14.03 9.40
N ARG A 203 0.34 15.10 9.55
CA ARG A 203 0.79 16.50 9.34
C ARG A 203 0.55 17.42 10.53
N ILE A 204 -0.16 16.95 11.55
CA ILE A 204 -0.36 17.71 12.78
C ILE A 204 0.53 17.18 13.91
N THR A 205 0.77 18.03 14.91
CA THR A 205 1.45 17.61 16.14
C THR A 205 0.45 16.97 17.11
N PRO A 206 0.92 16.14 18.06
CA PRO A 206 0.12 15.73 19.21
C PRO A 206 -0.43 16.94 20.01
N PRO A 207 -1.51 16.76 20.80
CA PRO A 207 -2.06 17.82 21.63
C PRO A 207 -1.19 18.14 22.85
N GLY A 208 -0.97 19.44 23.11
CA GLY A 208 -0.27 19.91 24.32
C GLY A 208 1.13 19.31 24.46
N ASP A 209 1.44 18.80 25.65
CA ASP A 209 2.73 18.17 26.00
C ASP A 209 2.72 16.64 25.83
N VAL A 210 1.71 16.09 25.14
CA VAL A 210 1.60 14.64 24.91
C VAL A 210 2.63 14.21 23.87
N THR A 211 3.37 13.14 24.14
CA THR A 211 4.31 12.57 23.16
C THR A 211 3.56 11.90 22.03
N LEU A 212 4.15 11.84 20.83
CA LEU A 212 3.54 11.15 19.68
C LEU A 212 3.18 9.69 19.99
N ARG A 213 4.05 9.00 20.74
CA ARG A 213 3.80 7.62 21.18
C ARG A 213 2.56 7.53 22.07
N GLN A 214 2.47 8.40 23.08
CA GLN A 214 1.32 8.39 23.97
C GLN A 214 0.04 8.75 23.22
N TRP A 215 0.09 9.71 22.30
CA TRP A 215 -1.06 10.09 21.51
C TRP A 215 -1.60 8.94 20.63
N LEU A 216 -0.72 8.15 20.00
CA LEU A 216 -1.14 6.96 19.25
C LEU A 216 -1.76 5.89 20.17
N LEU A 217 -1.23 5.70 21.38
CA LEU A 217 -1.80 4.79 22.37
C LEU A 217 -3.16 5.28 22.88
N ASP A 218 -3.34 6.60 23.02
CA ASP A 218 -4.60 7.20 23.44
C ASP A 218 -5.68 7.00 22.35
N ILE A 219 -5.33 7.24 21.08
CA ILE A 219 -6.21 6.94 19.93
C ILE A 219 -6.59 5.46 19.93
N GLN A 220 -5.62 4.56 20.06
CA GLN A 220 -5.87 3.11 20.15
C GLN A 220 -6.83 2.76 21.30
N GLY A 221 -6.66 3.40 22.46
CA GLY A 221 -7.55 3.24 23.61
C GLY A 221 -9.00 3.65 23.33
N ILE A 222 -9.19 4.75 22.58
CA ILE A 222 -10.52 5.21 22.14
C ILE A 222 -11.17 4.17 21.21
N LEU A 223 -10.44 3.71 20.18
CA LEU A 223 -10.93 2.71 19.23
C LEU A 223 -11.37 1.41 19.92
N ARG A 224 -10.56 0.92 20.86
CA ARG A 224 -10.86 -0.28 21.68
C ARG A 224 -12.08 -0.09 22.57
N HIS A 225 -12.36 1.12 23.03
CA HIS A 225 -13.55 1.37 23.85
C HIS A 225 -14.80 1.42 22.98
N HIS A 226 -14.73 2.09 21.84
CA HIS A 226 -15.85 2.21 20.90
C HIS A 226 -16.25 0.86 20.30
N GLY A 227 -15.29 0.01 19.90
CA GLY A 227 -15.58 -1.30 19.32
C GLY A 227 -16.23 -2.33 20.28
N ARG A 228 -16.34 -2.02 21.57
CA ARG A 228 -17.00 -2.85 22.61
C ARG A 228 -18.44 -2.43 22.90
N GLN A 229 -18.89 -1.28 22.41
CA GLN A 229 -20.25 -0.77 22.55
C GLN A 229 -21.13 -1.26 21.40
#